data_AF-X1IQ92-F1
#
_entry.id   AF-X1IQ92-F1
#
_cell.length_a   1.000
_cell.length_b   1.000
_cell.length_c   1.000
_cell.angle_alpha   90.00
_cell.angle_beta   90.00
_cell.angle_gamma   90.00
#
_symmetry.space_group_name_H-M   'P 1'
#
loop_
_entity.id
_entity.type
_entity.pdbx_description
1 polymer ?
#
loop_
_entity_poly.entity_id
_entity_poly.type
_entity_poly.pdbx_seq_one_letter_code
_entity_poly.pdbx_strand_id
1 'polypeptide(L)' 'MATSMVKQYGPSKYKYVVKVNRDRNGRKVNIWRAFIRDYRPGKHWSMDCDNEREAAIEVDKAFIKIGKDPVNILKKAES' A
#
# COMPACT_ATOMS: atom_id res chain seq x y z
N MET A 1 12.53 -6.07 26.92
CA MET A 1 13.03 -5.88 25.54
C MET A 1 12.14 -4.87 24.85
N ALA A 2 12.71 -3.78 24.35
CA ALA A 2 11.97 -2.59 23.95
C ALA A 2 11.07 -2.84 22.72
N THR A 3 9.77 -2.69 22.94
CA THR A 3 8.73 -2.47 21.93
C THR A 3 9.10 -1.29 21.04
N SER A 4 9.54 -1.55 19.81
CA SER A 4 9.54 -0.54 18.75
C SER A 4 8.42 -0.87 17.78
N MET A 5 7.19 -0.53 18.19
CA MET A 5 6.09 -0.30 17.26
C MET A 5 6.52 0.83 16.35
N VAL A 6 7.00 0.49 15.15
CA VAL A 6 7.27 1.50 14.12
C VAL A 6 5.92 1.98 13.60
N LYS A 7 5.31 2.91 14.35
CA LYS A 7 4.33 3.88 13.87
C LYS A 7 5.05 4.83 12.91
N GLN A 8 5.38 4.35 11.72
CA GLN A 8 5.75 5.20 10.60
C GLN A 8 5.27 4.48 9.35
N TYR A 9 4.09 4.85 8.89
CA TYR A 9 3.77 4.76 7.48
C TYR A 9 4.84 5.59 6.76
N GLY A 10 5.95 4.95 6.36
CA GLY A 10 7.04 5.63 5.67
C GLY A 10 6.50 6.37 4.44
N PRO A 11 7.03 7.55 4.11
CA PRO A 11 6.37 8.54 3.26
C PRO A 11 6.33 8.03 1.83
N SER A 12 5.29 7.28 1.48
CA SER A 12 4.97 7.12 0.07
C SER A 12 4.34 8.41 -0.41
N LYS A 13 4.70 8.83 -1.63
CA LYS A 13 3.98 9.90 -2.31
C LYS A 13 2.58 9.47 -2.77
N TYR A 14 2.28 8.18 -2.70
CA TYR A 14 1.02 7.59 -3.14
C TYR A 14 0.11 7.24 -1.95
N LYS A 15 -1.18 7.46 -2.12
CA LYS A 15 -2.20 7.10 -1.13
C LYS A 15 -2.28 5.59 -0.99
N TYR A 16 -2.49 5.13 0.25
CA TYR A 16 -2.61 3.71 0.60
C TYR A 16 -1.37 2.86 0.28
N VAL A 17 -0.20 3.49 0.14
CA VAL A 17 1.08 2.79 -0.06
C VAL A 17 1.98 3.05 1.14
N VAL A 18 2.58 1.98 1.66
CA VAL A 18 3.34 2.03 2.91
C VAL A 18 4.61 1.19 2.76
N LYS A 19 5.76 1.72 3.17
CA LYS A 19 7.01 0.95 3.18
C LYS A 19 7.03 0.08 4.44
N VAL A 20 7.23 -1.22 4.30
CA VAL A 20 7.30 -2.15 5.43
C VAL A 20 8.62 -2.92 5.41
N ASN A 21 9.18 -3.13 6.60
CA ASN A 21 10.33 -4.01 6.77
C ASN A 21 9.81 -5.41 7.13
N ARG A 22 10.10 -6.40 6.28
CA ARG A 22 9.83 -7.80 6.59
C ARG A 22 11.12 -8.56 6.86
N ASP A 23 11.03 -9.54 7.75
CA ASP A 23 12.09 -10.53 7.88
C ASP A 23 11.88 -11.61 6.81
N ARG A 24 12.89 -11.86 5.98
CA ARG A 24 12.92 -12.96 5.01
C ARG A 24 14.22 -13.73 5.24
N ASN A 25 14.10 -14.92 5.85
CA ASN A 25 15.21 -15.79 6.23
C ASN A 25 16.28 -15.08 7.08
N GLY A 26 15.87 -14.32 8.11
CA GLY A 26 16.77 -13.62 9.02
C GLY A 26 17.38 -12.34 8.45
N ARG A 27 16.94 -11.90 7.26
CA ARG A 27 17.32 -10.63 6.66
C ARG A 27 16.13 -9.68 6.64
N LYS A 28 16.32 -8.47 7.17
CA LYS A 28 15.36 -7.38 7.05
C LYS A 28 15.37 -6.87 5.60
N VAL A 29 14.28 -7.10 4.89
CA VAL A 29 14.06 -6.60 3.53
C VAL A 29 13.00 -5.50 3.57
N ASN A 30 13.27 -4.41 2.85
CA ASN A 30 12.30 -3.35 2.64
C ASN A 30 11.41 -3.74 1.46
N ILE A 31 10.10 -3.77 1.69
CA ILE A 31 9.10 -3.99 0.64
C ILE A 31 8.07 -2.85 0.67
N TRP A 32 7.31 -2.70 -0.40
CA TRP A 32 6.23 -1.74 -0.50
C TRP A 32 4.90 -2.46 -0.39
N ARG A 33 4.00 -1.97 0.45
CA ARG A 33 2.70 -2.58 0.67
C ARG A 33 1.61 -1.62 0.25
N ALA A 34 0.76 -2.07 -0.66
CA ALA A 34 -0.55 -1.49 -0.89
C ALA A 34 -1.46 -1.89 0.29
N PHE A 35 -2.08 -0.94 0.97
CA PHE A 35 -2.94 -1.20 2.14
C PHE A 35 -4.16 -0.27 2.16
N ILE A 36 -5.33 -0.86 1.94
CA ILE A 36 -6.62 -0.17 1.94
C ILE A 36 -7.42 -0.69 3.13
N ARG A 37 -7.52 0.11 4.21
CA ARG A 37 -8.23 -0.30 5.43
C ARG A 37 -9.73 -0.52 5.20
N ASP A 38 -10.32 0.34 4.39
CA ASP A 38 -11.77 0.40 4.15
C ASP A 38 -12.10 -0.08 2.72
N TYR A 39 -11.51 -1.20 2.32
CA TYR A 39 -11.70 -1.78 0.99
C TYR A 39 -13.15 -2.24 0.78
N ARG A 40 -13.74 -2.88 1.80
CA ARG A 40 -15.18 -3.17 1.93
C ARG A 40 -15.62 -2.97 3.38
N PRO A 41 -16.92 -2.88 3.68
CA PRO A 41 -17.40 -2.80 5.07
C PRO A 41 -16.81 -3.93 5.92
N GLY A 42 -16.02 -3.56 6.93
CA GLY A 42 -15.35 -4.51 7.84
C GLY A 42 -14.19 -5.31 7.24
N LYS A 43 -13.75 -5.03 6.00
CA LYS A 43 -12.62 -5.74 5.37
C LYS A 43 -11.55 -4.77 4.88
N HIS A 44 -10.32 -5.03 5.31
CA HIS A 44 -9.14 -4.43 4.71
C HIS A 44 -8.66 -5.27 3.52
N TRP A 45 -7.90 -4.63 2.64
CA TRP A 45 -7.16 -5.28 1.57
C TRP A 45 -5.71 -4.85 1.62
N SER A 46 -4.80 -5.78 1.37
CA SER A 46 -3.38 -5.48 1.35
C SER A 46 -2.62 -6.35 0.37
N MET A 47 -1.62 -5.79 -0.30
CA MET A 47 -0.73 -6.54 -1.18
C MET A 47 0.72 -6.05 -1.04
N ASP A 48 1.65 -6.99 -0.98
CA ASP A 48 3.08 -6.73 -0.95
C ASP A 48 3.61 -6.65 -2.39
N CYS A 49 4.43 -5.64 -2.66
CA CYS A 49 5.02 -5.32 -3.94
C CYS A 49 6.51 -5.00 -3.77
N ASP A 50 7.28 -5.21 -4.83
CA ASP A 50 8.74 -5.01 -4.78
C ASP A 50 9.12 -3.52 -4.88
N ASN A 51 8.24 -2.69 -5.45
CA ASN A 51 8.49 -1.27 -5.63
C ASN A 51 7.25 -0.40 -5.30
N GLU A 52 7.52 0.89 -4.99
CA GLU A 52 6.51 1.85 -4.56
C GLU A 52 5.44 2.10 -5.64
N ARG A 53 5.90 2.21 -6.90
CA ARG A 53 5.03 2.53 -8.04
C ARG A 53 4.02 1.40 -8.30
N GLU A 54 4.47 0.16 -8.21
CA GLU A 54 3.63 -1.02 -8.36
C GLU A 54 2.59 -1.11 -7.26
N ALA A 55 2.99 -0.90 -5.99
CA ALA A 55 2.02 -0.81 -4.89
C ALA A 55 0.93 0.24 -5.17
N ALA A 56 1.30 1.39 -5.73
CA ALA A 56 0.33 2.44 -6.09
C ALA A 56 -0.61 2.04 -7.24
N ILE A 57 -0.10 1.34 -8.26
CA ILE A 57 -0.92 0.77 -9.35
C ILE A 57 -1.90 -0.25 -8.79
N GLU A 58 -1.46 -1.09 -7.85
CA GLU A 58 -2.28 -2.14 -7.27
C GLU A 58 -3.38 -1.57 -6.36
N VAL A 59 -3.11 -0.47 -5.65
CA VAL A 59 -4.17 0.32 -4.99
C VAL A 59 -5.21 0.75 -6.02
N ASP A 60 -4.80 1.34 -7.13
CA ASP A 60 -5.73 1.84 -8.14
C ASP A 60 -6.56 0.72 -8.77
N LYS A 61 -5.93 -0.41 -9.13
CA LYS A 61 -6.63 -1.61 -9.60
C LYS A 61 -7.63 -2.13 -8.57
N ALA A 62 -7.26 -2.11 -7.29
CA ALA A 62 -8.13 -2.52 -6.22
C ALA A 62 -9.37 -1.60 -6.13
N PHE A 63 -9.18 -0.27 -6.23
CA PHE A 63 -10.27 0.71 -6.28
C PHE A 63 -11.19 0.48 -7.50
N ILE A 64 -10.62 0.30 -8.69
CA ILE A 64 -11.38 -0.01 -9.92
C ILE A 64 -12.21 -1.28 -9.74
N LYS A 65 -11.63 -2.32 -9.12
CA LYS A 65 -12.31 -3.60 -8.85
C LYS A 65 -13.51 -3.48 -7.90
N ILE A 66 -13.55 -2.45 -7.05
CA ILE A 66 -14.69 -2.14 -6.17
C ILE A 66 -15.56 -1.01 -6.72
N GLY A 67 -15.38 -0.62 -7.98
CA GLY A 67 -16.17 0.42 -8.64
C GLY A 67 -15.89 1.83 -8.13
N LYS A 68 -14.71 2.08 -7.56
CA LYS A 68 -14.26 3.42 -7.14
C LYS A 68 -13.21 3.96 -8.11
N ASP A 69 -13.10 5.29 -8.18
CA ASP A 69 -12.05 5.93 -8.96
C ASP A 69 -10.65 5.62 -8.43
N PRO A 70 -9.67 5.39 -9.31
CA PRO A 70 -8.27 5.28 -8.92
C PRO A 70 -7.77 6.60 -8.31
N VAL A 71 -6.87 6.51 -7.35
CA VAL A 71 -6.45 7.62 -6.49
C VAL A 71 -5.00 8.03 -6.68
N ASN A 72 -4.21 7.22 -7.38
CA ASN A 72 -2.78 7.40 -7.57
C ASN A 72 -2.41 7.61 -9.05
N ILE A 73 -1.86 6.57 -9.71
CA ILE A 73 -1.24 6.61 -11.04
C ILE A 73 -2.29 6.52 -12.15
N LEU A 74 -3.33 5.73 -11.93
CA LEU A 74 -4.41 5.54 -12.91
C LEU A 74 -5.52 6.59 -12.74
N LYS A 75 -5.38 7.55 -11.81
CA LYS A 75 -6.32 8.68 -11.69
C LYS A 75 -6.39 9.39 -13.05
N LYS A 76 -7.59 9.45 -13.65
CA LYS A 76 -7.78 10.25 -14.86
C LYS A 76 -7.46 11.71 -14.51
N ALA A 77 -6.59 12.35 -15.29
CA ALA A 77 -6.41 13.79 -15.21
C ALA A 77 -7.76 14.43 -15.52
N GLU A 78 -8.28 15.21 -14.58
CA GLU A 78 -9.49 16.01 -14.78
C GLU A 78 -9.21 16.92 -15.99
N SER A 79 -9.93 16.67 -17.10
CA SER A 79 -9.90 17.47 -18.33
C SER A 79 -10.84 18.65 -18.20
#